data_AF-A0A7C0Z2S1-F1
#
_entry.id   AF-A0A7C0Z2S1-F1
#
_cell.length_a   1.000
_cell.length_b   1.000
_cell.length_c   1.000
_cell.angle_alpha   90.00
_cell.angle_beta   90.00
_cell.angle_gamma   90.00
#
_symmetry.space_group_name_H-M   'P 1'
#
loop_
_entity.id
_entity.type
_entity.pdbx_description
1 polymer ?
#
loop_
_entity_poly.entity_id
_entity_poly.type
_entity_poly.pdbx_seq_one_letter_code
_entity_poly.pdbx_strand_id
1 'polypeptide(L)' 'MGDAIGAILRLLEDGEWHDINEILAVTRLSREGLLKVLKFLESFGFIVISSENGCVMLREEVRELLLRIQRRAGCSTGC' A
#
# COMPACT_ATOMS: atom_id res chain seq x y z
N MET A 1 14.41 5.75 9.15
CA MET A 1 13.18 6.48 8.80
C MET A 1 12.35 5.55 7.96
N GLY A 2 11.16 5.17 8.41
CA GLY A 2 10.27 4.31 7.61
C GLY A 2 9.58 5.15 6.56
N ASP A 3 9.74 4.78 5.28
CA ASP A 3 9.11 5.48 4.16
C ASP A 3 7.58 5.33 4.25
N ALA A 4 6.84 6.44 4.19
CA ALA A 4 5.39 6.44 4.36
C ALA A 4 4.68 5.55 3.32
N ILE A 5 5.21 5.50 2.09
CA ILE A 5 4.73 4.62 1.03
C ILE A 5 4.92 3.15 1.41
N GLY A 6 6.09 2.79 1.96
CA GLY A 6 6.37 1.43 2.40
C GLY A 6 5.45 0.99 3.55
N ALA A 7 5.11 1.89 4.46
CA ALA A 7 4.15 1.61 5.53
C ALA A 7 2.73 1.36 4.99
N ILE A 8 2.27 2.17 4.03
CA ILE A 8 0.97 2.00 3.37
C ILE A 8 0.92 0.67 2.61
N LEU A 9 1.94 0.38 1.79
CA LEU A 9 1.97 -0.86 1.00
C LEU A 9 2.01 -2.12 1.87
N ARG A 10 2.69 -2.07 3.02
CA ARG A 10 2.71 -3.18 4.00
C ARG A 10 1.35 -3.40 4.66
N LEU A 11 0.62 -2.32 4.97
CA LEU A 11 -0.72 -2.44 5.54
C LEU A 11 -1.68 -3.09 4.54
N LEU A 12 -1.61 -2.68 3.26
CA LEU A 12 -2.48 -3.18 2.20
C LEU A 12 -2.04 -4.55 1.61
N GLU A 13 -0.95 -5.14 2.13
CA GLU A 13 -0.37 -6.38 1.59
C GLU A 13 -1.27 -7.61 1.79
N ASP A 14 -2.13 -7.56 2.81
CA ASP A 14 -3.12 -8.61 3.07
C ASP A 14 -4.11 -8.79 1.91
N GLY A 15 -4.34 -7.74 1.11
CA GLY A 15 -5.30 -7.72 0.01
C GLY A 15 -6.72 -7.38 0.46
N GLU A 16 -6.91 -6.98 1.71
CA GLU A 16 -8.20 -6.59 2.27
C GLU A 16 -8.48 -5.10 2.07
N TRP A 17 -9.73 -4.70 2.27
CA TRP A 17 -10.11 -3.29 2.27
C TRP A 17 -9.78 -2.64 3.60
N HIS A 18 -9.03 -1.53 3.57
CA HIS A 18 -8.66 -0.74 4.74
C HIS A 18 -9.29 0.65 4.71
N ASP A 19 -9.75 1.13 5.86
CA ASP A 19 -10.29 2.48 5.97
C ASP A 19 -9.17 3.54 5.94
N ILE A 20 -9.44 4.71 5.36
CA ILE A 20 -8.48 5.81 5.35
C ILE A 20 -8.02 6.19 6.77
N ASN A 21 -8.88 6.09 7.78
CA ASN A 21 -8.51 6.40 9.16
C ASN A 21 -7.55 5.36 9.76
N GLU A 22 -7.62 4.10 9.35
CA GLU A 22 -6.64 3.07 9.75
C GLU A 22 -5.27 3.38 9.15
N ILE A 23 -5.25 3.76 7.87
CA ILE A 23 -4.02 4.17 7.18
C ILE A 23 -3.45 5.46 7.81
N LEU A 24 -4.30 6.40 8.22
CA LEU A 24 -3.87 7.59 8.97
C LEU A 24 -3.30 7.27 10.34
N ALA A 25 -3.80 6.23 11.02
CA ALA A 25 -3.30 5.86 12.34
C ALA A 25 -1.90 5.24 12.28
N VAL A 26 -1.60 4.47 11.22
CA VAL A 26 -0.28 3.85 11.05
C VAL A 26 0.74 4.75 10.37
N THR A 27 0.27 5.75 9.62
CA THR A 27 1.14 6.75 8.98
C THR A 27 1.28 7.99 9.85
N ARG A 28 2.45 8.64 9.82
CA ARG A 28 2.63 9.97 10.45
C ARG A 28 2.21 11.12 9.53
N LEU A 29 1.32 10.86 8.57
CA LEU A 29 0.91 11.82 7.55
C LEU A 29 -0.30 12.63 8.03
N SER A 30 -0.39 13.88 7.57
CA SER A 30 -1.64 14.61 7.63
C SER A 30 -2.68 13.98 6.69
N ARG A 31 -3.97 14.21 6.95
CA ARG A 31 -5.06 13.73 6.08
C ARG A 31 -4.85 14.15 4.61
N GLU A 32 -4.50 15.40 4.37
CA GLU A 32 -4.21 15.89 3.02
C GLU A 32 -2.98 15.22 2.40
N GLY A 33 -1.92 15.02 3.19
CA GLY A 33 -0.72 14.34 2.75
C GLY A 33 -1.01 12.91 2.33
N LEU A 34 -1.76 12.17 3.15
CA LEU A 34 -2.18 10.81 2.83
C LEU A 34 -3.02 10.76 1.56
N LEU A 35 -4.02 11.64 1.42
CA LEU A 35 -4.87 11.66 0.22
C LEU A 35 -4.06 11.92 -1.06
N LYS A 36 -3.02 12.77 -1.01
CA LYS A 36 -2.11 12.98 -2.15
C LYS A 36 -1.34 11.70 -2.49
N VAL A 37 -0.83 11.00 -1.47
CA VAL A 37 -0.11 9.73 -1.67
C VAL A 37 -1.04 8.65 -2.21
N LEU A 38 -2.25 8.51 -1.68
CA LEU A 38 -3.23 7.54 -2.17
C LEU A 38 -3.63 7.82 -3.62
N LYS A 39 -3.96 9.08 -3.96
CA LYS A 39 -4.23 9.45 -5.35
C LYS A 39 -3.05 9.18 -6.28
N PHE A 40 -1.83 9.44 -5.82
CA PHE A 40 -0.63 9.08 -6.55
C PHE A 40 -0.58 7.57 -6.81
N LEU A 41 -0.68 6.74 -5.78
CA LEU A 41 -0.66 5.27 -5.92
C LEU A 41 -1.80 4.75 -6.82
N GLU A 42 -2.99 5.32 -6.70
CA GLU A 42 -4.13 5.00 -7.57
C GLU A 42 -3.85 5.35 -9.03
N SER A 43 -3.26 6.52 -9.30
CA SER A 43 -2.94 6.98 -10.67
C SER A 43 -1.94 6.09 -11.40
N PHE A 44 -1.05 5.41 -10.65
CA PHE A 44 -0.13 4.41 -11.19
C PHE A 44 -0.71 2.99 -11.19
N GLY A 45 -1.94 2.81 -10.72
CA GLY A 45 -2.63 1.52 -10.70
C GLY A 45 -2.16 0.60 -9.57
N PHE A 46 -1.51 1.09 -8.51
CA PHE A 46 -1.12 0.24 -7.38
C PHE A 46 -2.31 -0.18 -6.51
N ILE A 47 -3.24 0.75 -6.31
CA ILE A 47 -4.38 0.59 -5.40
C ILE A 47 -5.70 0.92 -6.10
N VAL A 48 -6.80 0.57 -5.44
CA VAL A 48 -8.16 1.00 -5.76
C VAL A 48 -8.71 1.75 -4.55
N ILE A 49 -9.29 2.92 -4.79
CA ILE A 49 -10.02 3.67 -3.77
C ILE A 49 -11.51 3.51 -4.06
N SER A 50 -12.26 3.04 -3.08
CA SER A 50 -13.71 2.95 -3.20
C SER A 50 -14.34 4.33 -3.09
N SER A 51 -15.11 4.72 -4.10
CA SER A 51 -15.81 5.99 -4.15
C SER A 51 -16.95 6.11 -3.14
N GLU A 52 -17.43 4.98 -2.58
CA GLU A 52 -18.62 4.95 -1.73
C GLU A 52 -18.30 5.10 -0.24
N ASN A 53 -17.17 4.54 0.22
CA ASN A 53 -16.83 4.45 1.64
C ASN A 53 -15.41 4.91 1.97
N GLY A 54 -14.60 5.31 0.97
CA GLY A 54 -13.23 5.76 1.22
C GLY A 54 -12.29 4.64 1.66
N CYS A 55 -12.67 3.38 1.46
CA CYS A 55 -11.78 2.25 1.69
C CYS A 55 -10.74 2.14 0.57
N VAL A 56 -9.57 1.61 0.90
CA VAL A 56 -8.44 1.43 0.01
C VAL A 56 -8.01 -0.02 0.04
N MET A 57 -7.73 -0.58 -1.14
CA MET A 57 -7.22 -1.94 -1.27
C MET A 57 -6.11 -1.96 -2.32
N LEU A 58 -5.17 -2.89 -2.19
CA LEU A 58 -4.17 -3.14 -3.22
C LEU A 58 -4.83 -3.86 -4.41
N ARG A 59 -4.38 -3.59 -5.65
CA ARG A 59 -4.81 -4.43 -6.78
C ARG A 59 -4.18 -5.81 -6.68
N GLU A 60 -4.94 -6.85 -6.98
CA GLU A 60 -4.44 -8.23 -6.96
C GLU A 60 -3.21 -8.44 -7.84
N GLU A 61 -3.17 -7.85 -9.05
CA GLU A 61 -2.00 -7.92 -9.95
C GLU A 61 -0.72 -7.36 -9.29
N VAL A 62 -0.88 -6.30 -8.50
CA VAL A 62 0.22 -5.63 -7.78
C VAL A 62 0.60 -6.44 -6.55
N ARG A 63 -0.38 -7.05 -5.88
CA ARG A 63 -0.17 -7.96 -4.75
C ARG A 63 0.69 -9.15 -5.15
N GLU A 64 0.32 -9.80 -6.25
CA GLU A 64 1.10 -10.89 -6.83
C GLU A 64 2.51 -10.46 -7.19
N LEU A 65 2.67 -9.27 -7.76
CA LEU A 65 3.98 -8.70 -8.08
C LEU A 65 4.84 -8.49 -6.83
N LEU A 66 4.28 -7.90 -5.76
CA LEU A 66 4.98 -7.68 -4.49
C LEU A 66 5.43 -9.02 -3.87
N LEU A 67 4.54 -10.01 -3.83
CA LEU A 67 4.85 -11.36 -3.33
C LEU A 67 5.94 -12.04 -4.16
N ARG A 68 6.02 -11.76 -5.47
CA ARG A 68 7.11 -12.28 -6.33
C ARG A 68 8.43 -11.56 -6.08
N ILE A 69 8.42 -10.26 -5.84
CA ILE A 69 9.62 -9.47 -5.53
C ILE A 69 10.21 -9.90 -4.19
N GLN A 70 9.39 -10.07 -3.15
CA GLN A 70 9.85 -10.53 -1.84
C GLN A 70 10.49 -11.92 -1.89
N ARG A 71 9.89 -12.86 -2.63
CA ARG A 71 10.47 -14.19 -2.84
C ARG A 71 11.83 -14.17 -3.54
N ARG A 72 12.07 -13.18 -4.42
CA ARG A 72 13.38 -13.01 -5.09
C ARG A 72 14.41 -12.31 -4.21
N ALA A 73 13.98 -11.37 -3.36
CA ALA A 73 14.86 -10.72 -2.39
C ALA A 73 15.38 -11.68 -1.31
N GLY A 74 14.66 -12.78 -1.04
CA GLY A 74 15.09 -13.86 -0.15
C GLY A 74 16.16 -14.81 -0.70
N CYS A 75 16.54 -14.73 -1.99
CA CYS A 75 17.55 -15.61 -2.59
C CYS A 75 18.98 -15.06 -2.58
N SER A 76 19.26 -13.93 -1.89
CA SER A 76 20.60 -13.32 -1.88
C SER A 76 21.49 -13.70 -0.68
N THR A 77 21.07 -14.66 0.16
CA THR A 77 21.92 -15.20 1.25
C THR A 77 22.02 -16.71 1.10
N GLY A 78 22.92 -17.16 0.22
CA GLY A 78 23.12 -18.58 -0.04
C GLY A 78 24.11 -18.83 -1.16
N CYS A 79 25.32 -18.28 -1.04
CA CYS A 79 26.57 -18.81 -1.59
C CYS A 79 27.69 -18.39 -0.65
#